data_AF-A0A5B7DEH6-F1
#
_entry.id   AF-A0A5B7DEH6-F1
#
_cell.length_a   1.000
_cell.length_b   1.000
_cell.length_c   1.000
_cell.angle_alpha   90.00
_cell.angle_beta   90.00
_cell.angle_gamma   90.00
#
_symmetry.space_group_name_H-M   'P 1'
#
loop_
_entity.id
_entity.type
_entity.pdbx_description
1 polymer ?
#
loop_
_entity_poly.entity_id
_entity_poly.type
_entity_poly.pdbx_seq_one_letter_code
_entity_poly.pdbx_strand_id
1 'polypeptide(L)' 'MALEISPKFVVIHFTMANIYAAKGDMEKATAFYQSTLALQSSFEPARDRLRAIQCATLGDENSAKN' A
#
# COMPACT_ATOMS: atom_id res chain seq x y z
N MET A 1 5.16 -12.99 -23.49
CA MET A 1 3.74 -12.63 -23.28
C MET A 1 3.65 -11.79 -22.03
N ALA A 2 3.56 -10.47 -22.18
CA ALA A 2 3.16 -9.60 -21.08
C ALA A 2 1.64 -9.78 -20.96
N LEU A 3 1.17 -10.43 -19.88
CA LEU A 3 -0.26 -10.37 -19.55
C LEU A 3 -0.60 -8.90 -19.43
N GLU A 4 -1.46 -8.39 -20.32
CA GLU A 4 -2.05 -7.06 -20.18
C GLU A 4 -2.88 -7.05 -18.91
N ILE A 5 -2.22 -6.79 -17.77
CA ILE A 5 -2.90 -6.54 -16.51
C ILE A 5 -3.71 -5.28 -16.76
N SER A 6 -5.03 -5.44 -16.83
CA SER A 6 -5.91 -4.32 -17.10
C SER A 6 -5.59 -3.22 -16.08
N PRO A 7 -5.23 -2.00 -16.52
CA PRO A 7 -4.91 -0.89 -15.62
C PRO A 7 -6.03 -0.61 -14.59
N LYS A 8 -7.26 -1.00 -14.92
CA LYS A 8 -8.42 -0.96 -14.02
C LYS A 8 -8.20 -1.75 -12.73
N PHE A 9 -7.57 -2.92 -12.78
CA PHE A 9 -7.31 -3.72 -11.57
C PHE A 9 -6.32 -3.03 -10.63
N VAL A 10 -5.23 -2.45 -11.18
CA VAL A 10 -4.24 -1.71 -10.39
C VAL A 10 -4.91 -0.53 -9.67
N VAL A 11 -5.72 0.25 -10.39
CA VAL A 11 -6.43 1.41 -9.84
C VAL A 11 -7.45 1.00 -8.77
N ILE A 12 -8.17 -0.11 -8.96
CA ILE A 12 -9.14 -0.61 -7.97
C ILE A 12 -8.42 -0.98 -6.67
N HIS A 13 -7.34 -1.76 -6.74
CA HIS A 13 -6.58 -2.17 -5.55
C HIS A 13 -5.97 -0.97 -4.83
N PHE A 14 -5.44 0.00 -5.57
CA PHE A 14 -4.90 1.24 -4.99
C PHE A 14 -6.00 2.08 -4.31
N THR A 15 -7.18 2.18 -4.94
CA THR A 15 -8.33 2.89 -4.36
C THR A 15 -8.80 2.24 -3.06
N MET A 16 -8.92 0.91 -3.04
CA MET A 16 -9.27 0.17 -1.83
C MET A 16 -8.26 0.39 -0.71
N ALA A 17 -6.95 0.39 -1.03
CA ALA A 17 -5.91 0.70 -0.07
C ALA A 17 -6.09 2.10 0.55
N ASN A 18 -6.35 3.11 -0.29
CA ASN A 18 -6.59 4.48 0.18
C ASN A 18 -7.85 4.58 1.06
N ILE A 19 -8.91 3.84 0.74
CA ILE A 19 -10.13 3.80 1.55
C ILE A 19 -9.82 3.21 2.94
N TYR A 20 -9.09 2.10 3.01
CA TYR A 20 -8.71 1.51 4.29
C TYR A 20 -7.75 2.40 5.09
N ALA A 21 -6.79 3.06 4.42
CA ALA A 21 -5.91 4.03 5.05
C ALA A 21 -6.69 5.21 5.65
N ALA A 22 -7.67 5.74 4.92
CA ALA A 22 -8.56 6.81 5.39
C ALA A 22 -9.45 6.36 6.57
N LYS A 23 -9.75 5.06 6.66
CA LYS A 23 -10.47 4.46 7.80
C LYS A 23 -9.56 4.18 9.01
N GLY A 24 -8.25 4.41 8.90
CA GLY A 24 -7.26 4.09 9.94
C GLY A 24 -6.86 2.61 10.00
N ASP A 25 -7.38 1.77 9.10
CA ASP A 25 -7.05 0.35 9.04
C ASP A 25 -5.76 0.17 8.21
N MET A 26 -4.62 0.43 8.86
CA MET A 26 -3.30 0.42 8.21
C MET A 26 -2.87 -0.99 7.78
N GLU A 27 -3.32 -2.04 8.48
CA GLU A 27 -3.07 -3.43 8.11
C GLU A 27 -3.72 -3.76 6.76
N LYS A 28 -5.02 -3.48 6.61
CA LYS A 28 -5.71 -3.71 5.33
C LYS A 28 -5.18 -2.78 4.23
N ALA A 29 -4.89 -1.52 4.55
CA ALA A 29 -4.30 -0.60 3.59
C ALA A 29 -2.98 -1.16 3.01
N THR A 30 -2.10 -1.64 3.88
CA THR A 30 -0.82 -2.26 3.51
C THR A 30 -1.02 -3.46 2.59
N ALA A 31 -1.95 -4.36 2.92
CA ALA A 31 -2.24 -5.54 2.09
C ALA A 31 -2.71 -5.14 0.67
N PHE A 32 -3.57 -4.14 0.55
CA PHE A 32 -4.04 -3.66 -0.76
C PHE A 32 -2.95 -2.90 -1.55
N TYR A 33 -2.09 -2.12 -0.90
CA TYR A 33 -0.94 -1.50 -1.57
C TYR A 33 0.07 -2.55 -2.06
N GLN A 34 0.35 -3.59 -1.27
CA GLN A 34 1.20 -4.70 -1.70
C GLN A 34 0.59 -5.44 -2.89
N SER A 35 -0.72 -5.68 -2.87
CA SER A 35 -1.43 -6.28 -4.01
C SER A 35 -1.37 -5.39 -5.27
N THR A 36 -1.43 -4.07 -5.12
CA THR A 36 -1.23 -3.12 -6.22
C THR A 36 0.16 -3.31 -6.86
N LEU A 37 1.21 -3.51 -6.05
CA LEU A 37 2.57 -3.76 -6.54
C LEU A 37 2.77 -5.17 -7.10
N ALA A 38 1.99 -6.16 -6.66
CA ALA A 38 1.98 -7.48 -7.27
C ALA A 38 1.37 -7.45 -8.69
N LEU A 39 0.36 -6.59 -8.90
CA LEU A 39 -0.26 -6.36 -10.21
C LEU A 39 0.60 -5.47 -11.11
N GLN A 40 1.19 -4.41 -10.56
CA GLN A 40 2.08 -3.52 -11.29
C GLN A 40 3.25 -3.13 -10.39
N SER A 41 4.36 -3.85 -10.55
CA SER A 41 5.57 -3.64 -9.75
C SER A 41 6.17 -2.25 -9.92
N SER A 42 5.90 -1.57 -11.04
CA SER A 42 6.33 -0.20 -11.35
C SER A 42 5.38 0.90 -10.84
N PHE A 43 4.35 0.56 -10.06
CA PHE A 43 3.38 1.53 -9.57
C PHE A 43 3.92 2.31 -8.36
N GLU A 44 4.73 3.33 -8.64
CA GLU A 44 5.38 4.18 -7.61
C GLU A 44 4.43 4.72 -6.53
N PRO A 45 3.19 5.17 -6.83
CA PRO A 45 2.31 5.69 -5.78
C PRO A 45 2.01 4.69 -4.66
N ALA A 46 1.93 3.38 -4.94
CA ALA A 46 1.74 2.38 -3.89
C ALA A 46 3.01 2.16 -3.05
N ARG A 47 4.21 2.29 -3.64
CA ARG A 47 5.48 2.22 -2.90
C ARG A 47 5.61 3.37 -1.91
N ASP A 48 5.28 4.58 -2.36
CA ASP A 48 5.35 5.77 -1.51
C ASP A 48 4.40 5.68 -0.31
N ARG A 49 3.18 5.18 -0.54
CA ARG A 49 2.21 4.95 0.55
C ARG A 49 2.68 3.89 1.54
N LEU A 50 3.25 2.78 1.07
CA LEU A 50 3.81 1.76 1.95
C LEU A 50 4.97 2.29 2.79
N ARG A 51 5.87 3.07 2.19
CA ARG A 51 6.97 3.72 2.92
C ARG A 51 6.45 4.66 4.00
N ALA A 52 5.42 5.45 3.70
CA ALA A 52 4.81 6.34 4.68
C ALA A 52 4.21 5.57 5.87
N ILE A 53 3.49 4.47 5.60
CA ILE A 53 2.94 3.60 6.65
C ILE A 53 4.07 2.99 7.49
N GLN A 54 5.11 2.46 6.85
CA GLN A 54 6.27 1.85 7.54
C GLN A 54 7.03 2.87 8.40
N CYS A 55 7.22 4.09 7.90
CA CYS A 55 7.84 5.16 8.69
C CYS A 55 7.01 5.51 9.93
N ALA A 56 5.67 5.53 9.81
CA ALA A 56 4.80 5.75 10.96
C ALA A 56 4.95 4.61 11.98
N THR A 57 4.84 3.35 11.55
CA THR A 57 4.95 2.19 12.47
C THR A 57 6.32 2.10 13.14
N LEU A 58 7.41 2.41 12.43
CA LEU A 58 8.76 2.42 13.00
C LEU A 58 8.96 3.56 14.01
N GLY A 59 8.26 4.69 13.84
CA GLY A 59 8.23 5.77 14.82
C GLY A 59 7.53 5.38 16.12
N ASP A 60 6.43 4.63 16.01
CA ASP A 60 5.70 4.08 17.16
C ASP A 60 6.52 2.99 17.90
N GLU A 61 7.20 2.09 17.17
CA GLU A 61 8.03 1.04 17.79
C GLU A 61 9.29 1.58 18.50
N ASN A 62 9.88 2.68 18.02
CA ASN A 62 11.02 3.32 18.70
C ASN A 62 10.63 4.03 20.01
N SER A 63 9.34 4.34 20.20
CA SER A 63 8.83 4.93 21.44
C SER A 63 8.56 3.89 22.53
N ALA A 64 8.42 2.61 22.17
CA ALA A 64 8.12 1.51 23.09
C ALA A 64 9.37 0.75 23.60
N LYS A 65 10.58 1.15 23.18
CA LYS A 65 11.85 0.50 23.54
C LYS A 65 12.78 1.34 24.42
N ASN A 66 12.36 2.48 24.95
CA ASN A 66 13.17 3.32 25.84
C ASN A 66 12.56 3.49 27.23
#